data_AF-A0A5K0WFY7-F1
#
_entry.id   AF-A0A5K0WFY7-F1
#
_cell.length_a   1.000
_cell.length_b   1.000
_cell.length_c   1.000
_cell.angle_alpha   90.00
_cell.angle_beta   90.00
_cell.angle_gamma   90.00
#
_symmetry.space_group_name_H-M   'P 1'
#
loop_
_entity.id
_entity.type
_entity.pdbx_description
1 polymer ?
#
loop_
_entity_poly.entity_id
_entity_poly.type
_entity_poly.pdbx_seq_one_letter_code
_entity_poly.pdbx_strand_id
1 'polypeptide(L)' 'FLSMRKGSGHVALADLPANMAKLKRLSDILTEEEISGFLADTYPDTETEIDFEAFLR' A
#
# COMPACT_ATOMS: atom_id res chain seq x y z
N PHE A 1 9.79 6.60 -5.46
CA PHE A 1 9.00 6.69 -4.21
C PHE A 1 8.58 8.12 -3.90
N LEU A 2 9.46 9.12 -3.88
CA LEU A 2 9.09 10.52 -3.54
C LEU A 2 8.18 11.25 -4.55
N SER A 3 8.06 10.78 -5.80
CA SER A 3 7.27 11.44 -6.85
C SER A 3 5.78 11.05 -6.89
N MET A 4 5.35 10.07 -6.08
CA MET A 4 3.97 9.54 -6.07
C MET A 4 3.16 10.01 -4.87
N ARG A 5 3.76 10.83 -4.01
CA ARG A 5 3.07 11.51 -2.93
C ARG A 5 2.15 12.57 -3.54
N LYS A 6 0.87 12.23 -3.76
CA LYS A 6 -0.21 13.23 -3.72
C LYS A 6 0.07 14.01 -2.44
N GLY A 7 0.31 15.32 -2.52
CA GLY A 7 1.22 16.09 -1.65
C GLY A 7 1.11 15.98 -0.11
N SER A 8 0.20 15.17 0.42
CA SER A 8 -0.06 14.87 1.84
C SER A 8 0.60 13.61 2.41
N GLY A 9 1.26 12.73 1.64
CA GLY A 9 1.79 11.44 2.21
C GLY A 9 0.79 10.29 2.22
N HIS A 10 -0.43 10.56 1.76
CA HIS A 10 -1.51 9.59 1.74
C HIS A 10 -1.60 8.92 0.38
N VAL A 11 -1.91 7.63 0.39
CA VAL A 11 -2.13 6.81 -0.79
C VAL A 11 -3.48 6.10 -0.66
N ALA A 12 -4.19 5.93 -1.77
CA ALA A 12 -5.40 5.13 -1.77
C ALA A 12 -5.04 3.68 -1.44
N LEU A 13 -5.86 3.03 -0.62
CA LEU A 13 -5.66 1.62 -0.28
C LEU A 13 -5.61 0.74 -1.53
N ALA A 14 -6.41 1.05 -2.54
CA ALA A 14 -6.41 0.38 -3.85
C ALA A 14 -5.05 0.45 -4.58
N ASP A 15 -4.27 1.51 -4.38
CA ASP A 15 -2.94 1.66 -4.97
C ASP A 15 -1.83 1.04 -4.09
N LEU A 16 -2.13 0.75 -2.82
CA LEU A 16 -1.16 0.27 -1.85
C LEU A 16 -0.49 -1.08 -2.26
N PRO A 17 -1.22 -2.11 -2.74
CA PRO A 17 -0.62 -3.38 -3.15
C PRO A 17 0.45 -3.20 -4.22
N ALA A 18 0.10 -2.49 -5.30
CA ALA A 18 1.00 -2.23 -6.41
C ALA A 18 2.21 -1.37 -6.01
N ASN A 19 2.09 -0.55 -4.96
CA ASN A 19 3.19 0.25 -4.42
C ASN A 19 4.09 -0.54 -3.49
N MET A 20 3.53 -1.44 -2.69
CA MET A 20 4.28 -2.32 -1.78
C MET A 20 5.02 -3.43 -2.53
N ALA A 21 4.39 -4.00 -3.55
CA ALA A 21 5.02 -4.98 -4.43
C ALA A 21 6.22 -4.40 -5.23
N LYS A 22 6.37 -3.06 -5.30
CA LYS A 22 7.54 -2.40 -5.89
C LYS A 22 8.69 -2.17 -4.89
N LEU A 23 8.46 -2.34 -3.60
CA LEU A 23 9.51 -2.22 -2.59
C LEU A 23 10.36 -3.50 -2.64
N LYS A 24 11.61 -3.38 -3.10
CA LYS A 24 12.55 -4.51 -3.31
C LYS A 24 12.58 -5.55 -2.17
N ARG A 25 12.42 -5.12 -0.92
CA ARG A 25 12.42 -6.05 0.22
C ARG A 25 11.08 -6.75 0.42
N LEU A 26 9.97 -6.07 0.15
CA LEU A 26 8.64 -6.65 0.25
C LEU A 26 8.32 -7.51 -0.98
N SER A 27 8.78 -7.12 -2.17
CA SER A 27 8.56 -7.87 -3.43
C SER A 27 9.17 -9.27 -3.42
N ASP A 28 10.20 -9.50 -2.58
CA ASP A 28 10.84 -10.81 -2.40
C ASP A 28 10.10 -11.68 -1.36
N ILE A 29 9.15 -11.11 -0.60
CA ILE A 29 8.51 -11.74 0.56
C ILE A 29 6.98 -11.86 0.37
N LEU A 30 6.37 -10.88 -0.28
CA LEU A 30 4.92 -10.73 -0.46
C LEU A 30 4.63 -10.34 -1.92
N THR A 31 3.69 -11.05 -2.54
CA THR A 31 3.18 -10.68 -3.86
C THR A 31 2.10 -9.60 -3.75
N GLU A 32 1.83 -8.92 -4.87
CA GLU A 32 0.74 -7.93 -4.95
C GLU A 32 -0.62 -8.53 -4.53
N GLU A 33 -0.87 -9.79 -4.89
CA GLU A 33 -2.11 -10.51 -4.55
C GLU A 33 -2.22 -10.79 -3.05
N GLU A 34 -1.12 -11.18 -2.40
CA GLU A 34 -1.08 -11.39 -0.94
C GLU A 34 -1.30 -10.08 -0.18
N ILE A 35 -0.68 -9.00 -0.65
CA ILE A 35 -0.87 -7.67 -0.05
C ILE A 35 -2.32 -7.20 -0.24
N SER A 36 -2.89 -7.39 -1.44
CA SER A 36 -4.28 -7.06 -1.73
C SER A 36 -5.26 -7.86 -0.86
N GLY A 37 -5.02 -9.16 -0.69
CA GLY A 37 -5.81 -10.01 0.21
C GLY A 37 -5.75 -9.53 1.66
N PHE A 38 -4.54 -9.26 2.16
CA PHE A 38 -4.35 -8.76 3.53
C PHE A 38 -5.05 -7.42 3.77
N LEU A 39 -5.01 -6.53 2.78
CA LEU A 39 -5.67 -5.23 2.84
C LEU A 39 -7.19 -5.37 2.77
N ALA A 40 -7.73 -6.26 1.93
CA ALA A 40 -9.17 -6.51 1.85
C ALA A 40 -9.73 -7.14 3.14
N ASP A 41 -8.96 -7.98 3.82
CA ASP A 41 -9.33 -8.54 5.13
C ASP A 41 -9.26 -7.50 6.26
N THR A 42 -8.27 -6.60 6.22
CA THR A 42 -8.04 -5.61 7.28
C THR A 42 -8.91 -4.36 7.11
N TYR A 43 -9.16 -3.97 5.86
CA TYR A 43 -9.88 -2.75 5.50
C TYR A 43 -11.02 -3.09 4.53
N PRO A 44 -12.28 -3.03 4.98
CA PRO A 44 -13.42 -3.28 4.12
C PRO A 44 -13.62 -2.19 3.05
N ASP A 45 -13.03 -1.00 3.24
CA ASP A 45 -13.15 0.14 2.33
C ASP A 45 -11.82 0.47 1.64
N THR A 46 -11.69 0.01 0.39
CA THR A 46 -10.50 0.22 -0.46
C THR A 46 -10.36 1.66 -0.99
N GLU A 47 -11.39 2.49 -0.86
CA GLU A 47 -11.36 3.91 -1.24
C GLU A 47 -10.75 4.82 -0.16
N THR A 48 -10.45 4.25 1.02
CA THR A 48 -9.83 5.00 2.11
C THR A 48 -8.42 5.43 1.72
N GLU A 49 -8.12 6.73 1.85
CA GLU A 49 -6.75 7.24 1.77
C GLU A 49 -6.06 6.97 3.11
N ILE A 50 -4.94 6.25 3.08
CA ILE A 50 -4.13 5.94 4.27
C ILE A 50 -2.75 6.58 4.17
N ASP A 51 -2.18 6.93 5.31
CA ASP A 51 -0.79 7.39 5.38
C ASP A 51 0.15 6.18 5.21
N PHE A 52 0.94 6.22 4.14
CA PHE A 52 1.85 5.14 3.79
C PHE A 52 2.98 4.97 4.82
N GLU A 53 3.50 6.07 5.37
CA GLU A 53 4.54 5.99 6.39
C GLU A 53 3.98 5.45 7.72
N ALA A 54 2.73 5.79 8.05
CA ALA A 54 2.06 5.23 9.22
C ALA A 54 1.77 3.73 9.07
N PHE A 55 1.44 3.27 7.86
CA PHE A 55 1.24 1.84 7.59
C PHE A 55 2.55 1.04 7.71
N LEU A 56 3.69 1.62 7.31
CA LEU A 56 4.99 0.95 7.36
C LEU A 56 5.64 0.93 8.75
N ARG A 57 5.15 1.73 9.70
CA ARG A 57 5.65 1.80 11.07
C ARG A 57 5.12 0.65 11.93
#